data_AF-A0A2N9MCL1-F1
#
_entry.id   AF-A0A2N9MCL1-F1
#
_cell.length_a   1.000
_cell.length_b   1.000
_cell.length_c   1.000
_cell.angle_alpha   90.00
_cell.angle_beta   90.00
_cell.angle_gamma   90.00
#
_symmetry.space_group_name_H-M   'P 1'
#
loop_
_entity.id
_entity.type
_entity.pdbx_description
1 polymer ?
#
loop_
_entity_poly.entity_id
_entity_poly.type
_entity_poly.pdbx_seq_one_letter_code
_entity_poly.pdbx_strand_id
1 'polypeptide(L)'
;MATRTASETEIALQRMVTIYVVTGLLFLVLPGTFLGVWNLVSISGRHSLAGLSKAWLQAHGHAQIFGWIGTFVIGIGYYSLSKMGGLKPVAVSRAWTSWALWTGGVTLRWVANVTEFQWRVLLPVSASLQLIAFVIFFVTVSHHKSQSATTKRAPIETWMKLVIAATVTFLLALTFNQVETVVLASTAEHPVIPHWLDQRYLFLAAWGFPVLAVWGFNARWLPVFLGLREPSSRGLLAAMEASACGLAAALFGHLQIATLLLLIASILAIVSLGVFGRPKKPAKTLGVSTSFPA
;
A
#
# COMPACT_ATOMS: atom_id res chain seq x y z
N MET A 1 26.73 -7.93 21.58
CA MET A 1 25.31 -7.58 21.32
C MET A 1 24.48 -8.82 21.60
N ALA A 2 23.68 -8.84 22.67
CA ALA A 2 22.97 -10.05 23.09
C ALA A 2 22.00 -10.53 21.99
N THR A 3 22.05 -11.81 21.65
CA THR A 3 21.16 -12.44 20.67
C THR A 3 19.74 -12.52 21.26
N ARG A 4 18.80 -11.77 20.69
CA ARG A 4 17.39 -11.85 21.07
C ARG A 4 16.85 -13.26 20.88
N THR A 5 16.03 -13.71 21.82
CA THR A 5 15.27 -14.96 21.67
C THR A 5 14.21 -14.83 20.57
N ALA A 6 13.68 -15.96 20.11
CA ALA A 6 12.60 -15.97 19.12
C ALA A 6 11.32 -15.27 19.64
N SER A 7 10.99 -15.47 20.92
CA SER A 7 9.85 -14.83 21.60
C SER A 7 10.02 -13.32 21.69
N GLU A 8 11.20 -12.84 22.11
CA GLU A 8 11.51 -11.40 22.14
C GLU A 8 11.42 -10.76 20.75
N THR A 9 11.86 -11.49 19.71
CA THR A 9 11.78 -11.04 18.33
C THR A 9 10.33 -10.93 17.86
N GLU A 10 9.48 -11.91 18.21
CA GLU A 10 8.06 -11.87 17.92
C GLU A 10 7.35 -10.70 18.62
N ILE A 11 7.57 -10.51 19.93
CA ILE A 11 7.01 -9.39 20.70
C ILE A 11 7.45 -8.05 20.10
N ALA A 12 8.71 -7.94 19.69
CA ALA A 12 9.22 -6.74 19.06
C ALA A 12 8.50 -6.45 17.72
N LEU A 13 8.29 -7.47 16.87
CA LEU A 13 7.55 -7.30 15.61
C LEU A 13 6.06 -6.99 15.82
N GLN A 14 5.45 -7.55 16.87
CA GLN A 14 4.09 -7.21 17.29
C GLN A 14 3.97 -5.74 17.71
N ARG A 15 4.92 -5.25 18.51
CA ARG A 15 4.97 -3.81 18.85
C ARG A 15 5.22 -2.96 17.62
N MET A 16 6.04 -3.42 16.68
CA MET A 16 6.32 -2.68 15.45
C MET A 16 5.07 -2.48 14.61
N VAL A 17 4.26 -3.51 14.38
CA VAL A 17 3.03 -3.32 13.60
C VAL A 17 2.10 -2.29 14.24
N THR A 18 1.99 -2.25 15.56
CA THR A 18 1.23 -1.18 16.24
C THR A 18 1.78 0.20 15.91
N ILE A 19 3.10 0.39 15.91
CA ILE A 19 3.73 1.67 15.54
C ILE A 19 3.41 2.04 14.09
N TYR A 20 3.57 1.11 13.15
CA TYR A 20 3.24 1.36 11.74
C TYR A 20 1.75 1.69 11.56
N VAL A 21 0.85 1.00 12.28
CA VAL A 21 -0.59 1.29 12.24
C VAL A 21 -0.88 2.68 12.81
N VAL A 22 -0.31 3.03 13.96
CA VAL A 22 -0.49 4.38 14.53
C VAL A 22 0.06 5.45 13.60
N THR A 23 1.26 5.25 13.04
CA THR A 23 1.84 6.17 12.05
C THR A 23 0.95 6.32 10.82
N GLY A 24 0.43 5.22 10.27
CA GLY A 24 -0.46 5.27 9.11
C GLY A 24 -1.79 5.97 9.44
N LEU A 25 -2.34 5.78 10.64
CA LEU A 25 -3.52 6.52 11.11
C LEU A 25 -3.24 8.01 11.26
N LEU A 26 -2.06 8.38 11.76
CA LEU A 26 -1.63 9.79 11.81
C LEU A 26 -1.55 10.39 10.41
N PHE A 27 -0.97 9.68 9.44
CA PHE A 27 -0.96 10.12 8.03
C PHE A 27 -2.37 10.22 7.43
N LEU A 28 -3.26 9.27 7.74
CA LEU A 28 -4.65 9.29 7.30
C LEU A 28 -5.37 10.54 7.83
N VAL A 29 -5.28 10.81 9.13
CA VAL A 29 -6.08 11.86 9.78
C VAL A 29 -5.49 13.24 9.52
N LEU A 30 -4.18 13.40 9.72
CA LEU A 30 -3.52 14.71 9.65
C LEU A 30 -3.22 15.07 8.18
N PRO A 31 -2.10 14.70 7.55
CA PRO A 31 -1.78 15.17 6.21
C PRO A 31 -2.77 14.72 5.13
N GLY A 32 -3.40 13.56 5.31
CA GLY A 32 -4.41 13.03 4.41
C GLY A 32 -5.74 13.78 4.55
N THR A 33 -6.49 13.53 5.61
CA THR A 33 -7.88 13.99 5.74
C THR A 33 -7.97 15.49 5.93
N PHE A 34 -7.06 16.12 6.68
CA PHE A 34 -7.05 17.58 6.83
C PHE A 34 -6.94 18.30 5.48
N LEU A 35 -5.97 17.93 4.63
CA LEU A 35 -5.84 18.52 3.29
C LEU A 35 -7.05 18.19 2.41
N GLY A 36 -7.61 16.98 2.53
CA GLY A 36 -8.82 16.58 1.79
C GLY A 36 -10.02 17.45 2.13
N VAL A 37 -10.29 17.64 3.42
CA VAL A 37 -11.37 18.51 3.91
C VAL A 37 -11.13 19.96 3.50
N TRP A 38 -9.90 20.46 3.63
CA TRP A 38 -9.57 21.82 3.21
C TRP A 38 -9.80 22.05 1.72
N ASN A 39 -9.42 21.07 0.88
CA ASN A 39 -9.72 21.11 -0.55
C ASN A 39 -11.24 21.18 -0.79
N LEU A 40 -12.05 20.36 -0.10
CA LEU A 40 -13.51 20.39 -0.24
C LEU A 40 -14.11 21.74 0.21
N VAL A 41 -13.65 22.31 1.32
CA VAL A 41 -14.08 23.64 1.79
C VAL A 41 -13.72 24.72 0.76
N SER A 42 -12.52 24.67 0.17
CA SER A 42 -12.09 25.61 -0.86
C SER A 42 -12.95 25.51 -2.13
N ILE A 43 -13.27 24.29 -2.57
CA ILE A 43 -14.17 24.04 -3.70
C ILE A 43 -15.56 24.62 -3.39
N SER A 44 -16.08 24.33 -2.20
CA SER A 44 -17.41 24.80 -1.78
C SER A 44 -17.45 26.31 -1.63
N GLY A 45 -16.40 26.96 -1.13
CA GLY A 45 -16.37 28.41 -0.98
C GLY A 45 -16.21 29.16 -2.30
N ARG A 46 -15.54 28.56 -3.29
CA ARG A 46 -15.26 29.18 -4.59
C ARG A 46 -16.17 28.71 -5.72
N HIS A 47 -17.00 27.70 -5.47
CA HIS A 47 -17.79 26.96 -6.46
C HIS A 47 -16.97 26.56 -7.70
N SER A 48 -15.68 26.26 -7.51
CA SER A 48 -14.75 26.03 -8.61
C SER A 48 -13.56 25.19 -8.19
N LEU A 49 -13.11 24.32 -9.10
CA LEU A 49 -11.88 23.55 -9.00
C LEU A 49 -10.64 24.38 -9.42
N ALA A 50 -10.84 25.49 -10.14
CA ALA A 50 -9.77 26.24 -10.80
C ALA A 50 -8.80 26.92 -9.81
N GLY A 51 -9.17 27.02 -8.52
CA GLY A 51 -8.35 27.65 -7.48
C GLY A 51 -7.65 26.67 -6.53
N LEU A 52 -7.73 25.36 -6.76
CA LEU A 52 -7.05 24.38 -5.91
C LEU A 52 -5.55 24.31 -6.21
N SER A 53 -4.74 24.27 -5.15
CA SER A 53 -3.32 23.97 -5.31
C SER A 53 -3.13 22.52 -5.74
N LYS A 54 -2.59 22.33 -6.95
CA LYS A 54 -2.25 21.00 -7.48
C LYS A 54 -1.19 20.31 -6.62
N ALA A 55 -0.25 21.08 -6.06
CA ALA A 55 0.76 20.54 -5.14
C ALA A 55 0.10 19.99 -3.87
N TRP A 56 -0.92 20.68 -3.33
CA TRP A 56 -1.66 20.19 -2.16
C TRP A 56 -2.52 18.96 -2.47
N LEU A 57 -3.13 18.89 -3.66
CA LEU A 57 -3.84 17.68 -4.12
C LEU A 57 -2.89 16.48 -4.20
N GLN A 58 -1.69 16.66 -4.75
CA GLN A 58 -0.68 15.60 -4.82
C GLN A 58 -0.14 15.23 -3.42
N ALA A 59 0.06 16.21 -2.52
CA ALA A 59 0.44 15.95 -1.14
C ALA A 59 -0.60 15.10 -0.40
N HIS A 60 -1.88 15.44 -0.55
CA HIS A 60 -3.00 14.70 0.00
C HIS A 60 -3.03 13.25 -0.52
N GLY A 61 -3.00 13.07 -1.85
CA GLY A 61 -3.04 11.75 -2.47
C GLY A 61 -1.86 10.86 -2.03
N HIS A 62 -0.67 11.46 -1.94
CA HIS A 62 0.52 10.74 -1.49
C HIS A 62 0.43 10.34 -0.01
N ALA A 63 -0.12 11.21 0.85
CA ALA A 63 -0.35 10.90 2.26
C ALA A 63 -1.38 9.76 2.43
N GLN A 64 -2.42 9.70 1.61
CA GLN A 64 -3.42 8.62 1.66
C GLN A 64 -2.85 7.27 1.16
N ILE A 65 -2.21 7.26 -0.01
CA ILE A 65 -1.73 6.01 -0.62
C ILE A 65 -0.48 5.49 0.09
N PHE A 66 0.56 6.32 0.26
CA PHE A 66 1.84 5.89 0.80
C PHE A 66 1.92 6.09 2.31
N GLY A 67 1.45 7.23 2.81
CA GLY A 67 1.47 7.55 4.23
C GLY A 67 0.55 6.67 5.06
N TRP A 68 -0.69 6.46 4.63
CA TRP A 68 -1.62 5.58 5.32
C TRP A 68 -1.49 4.12 4.86
N ILE A 69 -1.91 3.81 3.63
CA ILE A 69 -2.03 2.42 3.19
C ILE A 69 -0.66 1.75 3.06
N GLY A 70 0.33 2.43 2.46
CA GLY A 70 1.71 1.95 2.34
C GLY A 70 2.32 1.58 3.69
N THR A 71 2.18 2.47 4.69
CA THR A 71 2.66 2.22 6.06
C THR A 71 1.98 1.00 6.69
N PHE A 72 0.67 0.83 6.52
CA PHE A 72 -0.05 -0.36 7.02
C PHE A 72 0.50 -1.64 6.40
N VAL A 73 0.62 -1.67 5.07
CA VAL A 73 1.06 -2.88 4.35
C VAL A 73 2.48 -3.26 4.72
N ILE A 74 3.41 -2.30 4.83
CA ILE A 74 4.79 -2.59 5.26
C ILE A 74 4.81 -3.14 6.70
N GLY A 75 4.06 -2.51 7.62
CA GLY A 75 3.97 -2.95 9.01
C GLY A 75 3.39 -4.37 9.15
N ILE A 76 2.28 -4.66 8.46
CA ILE A 76 1.67 -5.99 8.40
C ILE A 76 2.62 -7.00 7.78
N GLY A 77 3.35 -6.61 6.73
CA GLY A 77 4.33 -7.48 6.08
C GLY A 77 5.47 -7.87 7.04
N TYR A 78 6.01 -6.94 7.83
CA TYR A 78 6.97 -7.26 8.88
C TYR A 78 6.39 -8.14 9.99
N TYR A 79 5.17 -7.86 10.44
CA TYR A 79 4.48 -8.69 11.43
C TYR A 79 4.26 -10.11 10.93
N SER A 80 3.94 -10.29 9.65
CA SER A 80 3.71 -11.61 9.07
C SER A 80 4.94 -12.52 9.18
N LEU A 81 6.16 -11.96 9.19
CA LEU A 81 7.39 -12.72 9.45
C LEU A 81 7.38 -13.40 10.83
N SER A 82 6.76 -12.77 11.82
CA SER A 82 6.61 -13.34 13.17
C SER A 82 5.85 -14.66 13.19
N LYS A 83 5.03 -14.92 12.16
CA LYS A 83 4.16 -16.09 12.06
C LYS A 83 4.66 -17.15 11.07
N MET A 84 5.75 -16.89 10.34
CA MET A 84 6.21 -17.75 9.24
C MET A 84 7.47 -18.60 9.56
N GLY A 85 7.98 -18.56 10.80
CA GLY A 85 9.14 -19.35 11.23
C GLY A 85 10.49 -18.81 10.68
N GLY A 86 11.61 -19.15 11.34
CA GLY A 86 12.96 -18.73 10.88
C GLY A 86 13.32 -17.26 11.16
N LEU A 87 12.80 -16.70 12.25
CA LEU A 87 12.97 -15.29 12.61
C LEU A 87 14.44 -14.92 12.85
N LYS A 88 15.00 -14.10 11.96
CA LYS A 88 16.31 -13.49 12.18
C LYS A 88 16.13 -12.21 13.00
N PRO A 89 16.90 -12.01 14.10
CA PRO A 89 16.86 -10.77 14.88
C PRO A 89 17.08 -9.49 14.05
N VAL A 90 17.79 -9.61 12.92
CA VAL A 90 18.01 -8.51 11.95
C VAL A 90 16.71 -7.94 11.38
N ALA A 91 15.62 -8.73 11.33
CA ALA A 91 14.33 -8.28 10.82
C ALA A 91 13.76 -7.12 11.65
N VAL A 92 14.00 -7.11 12.97
CA VAL A 92 13.52 -6.02 13.84
C VAL A 92 14.29 -4.73 13.57
N SER A 93 15.62 -4.80 13.42
CA SER A 93 16.43 -3.63 13.08
C SER A 93 16.06 -3.06 11.72
N ARG A 94 15.84 -3.94 10.73
CA ARG A 94 15.38 -3.55 9.40
C ARG A 94 13.96 -2.97 9.40
N ALA A 95 13.07 -3.48 10.26
CA ALA A 95 11.74 -2.92 10.44
C ALA A 95 11.78 -1.49 10.99
N TRP A 96 12.63 -1.22 11.97
CA TRP A 96 12.84 0.14 12.48
C TRP A 96 13.49 1.07 11.44
N THR A 97 14.50 0.58 10.74
CA THR A 97 15.18 1.34 9.68
C THR A 97 14.20 1.72 8.57
N SER A 98 13.41 0.76 8.10
CA SER A 98 12.38 0.99 7.10
C SER A 98 11.32 1.96 7.61
N TRP A 99 10.90 1.86 8.87
CA TRP A 99 9.92 2.76 9.46
C TRP A 99 10.41 4.21 9.46
N ALA A 100 11.65 4.44 9.92
CA ALA A 100 12.22 5.78 10.00
C ALA A 100 12.40 6.41 8.60
N LEU A 101 12.97 5.65 7.66
CA LEU A 101 13.16 6.10 6.28
C LEU A 101 11.82 6.34 5.58
N TRP A 102 10.85 5.43 5.73
CA TRP A 102 9.52 5.55 5.13
C TRP A 102 8.77 6.77 5.67
N THR A 103 8.67 6.88 6.99
CA THR A 103 7.97 7.98 7.66
C THR A 103 8.63 9.31 7.35
N GLY A 104 9.95 9.39 7.41
CA GLY A 104 10.71 10.58 7.03
C GLY A 104 10.50 10.96 5.57
N GLY A 105 10.56 9.98 4.66
CA GLY A 105 10.34 10.19 3.23
C GLY A 105 8.94 10.71 2.93
N VAL A 106 7.88 10.08 3.45
CA VAL A 106 6.49 10.55 3.25
C VAL A 106 6.27 11.93 3.88
N THR A 107 6.83 12.18 5.06
CA THR A 107 6.74 13.50 5.71
C THR A 107 7.42 14.58 4.87
N LEU A 108 8.62 14.31 4.36
CA LEU A 108 9.34 15.24 3.48
C LEU A 108 8.57 15.52 2.18
N ARG A 109 7.91 14.50 1.60
CA ARG A 109 7.02 14.70 0.44
C ARG A 109 5.96 15.73 0.76
N TRP A 110 5.25 15.51 1.86
CA TRP A 110 4.16 16.36 2.30
C TRP A 110 4.62 17.80 2.57
N VAL A 111 5.70 17.98 3.33
CA VAL A 111 6.28 19.31 3.63
C VAL A 111 6.68 20.03 2.33
N ALA A 112 7.39 19.35 1.42
CA ALA A 112 7.85 19.93 0.17
C ALA A 112 6.70 20.40 -0.72
N ASN A 113 5.62 19.61 -0.82
CA ASN A 113 4.46 19.98 -1.63
C ASN A 113 3.58 21.05 -0.98
N VAL A 114 3.45 21.08 0.34
CA VAL A 114 2.58 22.05 1.03
C VAL A 114 3.25 23.42 1.15
N THR A 115 4.54 23.45 1.45
CA THR A 115 5.30 24.68 1.69
C THR A 115 6.07 25.18 0.48
N GLU A 116 6.26 24.33 -0.53
CA GLU A 116 7.14 24.56 -1.69
C GLU A 116 8.61 24.86 -1.31
N PHE A 117 8.98 24.66 -0.05
CA PHE A 117 10.33 24.92 0.43
C PHE A 117 11.32 23.89 -0.13
N GLN A 118 12.35 24.37 -0.83
CA GLN A 118 13.46 23.54 -1.35
C GLN A 118 13.00 22.27 -2.08
N TRP A 119 11.86 22.33 -2.75
CA TRP A 119 11.16 21.16 -3.27
C TRP A 119 12.00 20.37 -4.28
N ARG A 120 12.89 21.04 -5.03
CA ARG A 120 13.84 20.41 -5.97
C ARG A 120 14.78 19.43 -5.28
N VAL A 121 15.09 19.64 -4.00
CA VAL A 121 15.92 18.73 -3.21
C VAL A 121 15.05 17.78 -2.40
N LEU A 122 14.02 18.32 -1.73
CA LEU A 122 13.20 17.53 -0.80
C LEU A 122 12.40 16.43 -1.50
N LEU A 123 11.91 16.65 -2.73
CA LEU A 123 11.11 15.64 -3.45
C LEU A 123 11.95 14.42 -3.88
N PRO A 124 13.13 14.57 -4.54
CA PRO A 124 14.00 13.43 -4.83
C PRO A 124 14.52 12.69 -3.60
N VAL A 125 14.86 13.43 -2.53
CA VAL A 125 15.30 12.84 -1.26
C VAL A 125 14.16 12.05 -0.62
N SER A 126 12.96 12.63 -0.57
CA SER A 126 11.75 11.97 -0.10
C SER A 126 11.48 10.65 -0.84
N ALA A 127 11.56 10.65 -2.18
CA ALA A 127 11.36 9.46 -2.98
C ALA A 127 12.45 8.41 -2.70
N SER A 128 13.70 8.84 -2.53
CA SER A 128 14.84 7.95 -2.26
C SER A 128 14.65 7.22 -0.94
N LEU A 129 14.27 7.96 0.11
CA LEU A 129 14.03 7.39 1.44
C LEU A 129 12.90 6.35 1.40
N GLN A 130 11.79 6.64 0.70
CA GLN A 130 10.68 5.69 0.56
C GLN A 130 11.09 4.44 -0.23
N LEU A 131 11.81 4.61 -1.34
CA LEU A 131 12.28 3.49 -2.15
C LEU A 131 13.28 2.62 -1.39
N ILE A 132 14.25 3.21 -0.69
CA ILE A 132 15.23 2.47 0.12
C ILE A 132 14.51 1.72 1.25
N ALA A 133 13.59 2.38 1.97
CA ALA A 133 12.79 1.74 3.01
C ALA A 133 12.04 0.52 2.46
N PHE A 134 11.39 0.68 1.31
CA PHE A 134 10.65 -0.41 0.68
C PHE A 134 11.55 -1.54 0.20
N VAL A 135 12.73 -1.24 -0.37
CA VAL A 135 13.70 -2.27 -0.77
C VAL A 135 14.21 -3.06 0.43
N ILE A 136 14.50 -2.40 1.56
CA ILE A 136 14.87 -3.08 2.81
C ILE A 136 13.75 -4.03 3.25
N PHE A 137 12.50 -3.56 3.24
CA PHE A 137 11.32 -4.37 3.50
C PHE A 137 11.20 -5.57 2.55
N PHE A 138 11.22 -5.30 1.24
CA PHE A 138 11.02 -6.27 0.17
C PHE A 138 12.06 -7.40 0.24
N VAL A 139 13.33 -7.06 0.41
CA VAL A 139 14.43 -8.02 0.58
C VAL A 139 14.24 -8.82 1.87
N THR A 140 13.87 -8.17 2.97
CA THR A 140 13.69 -8.86 4.26
C THR A 140 12.56 -9.88 4.22
N VAL A 141 11.45 -9.55 3.56
CA VAL A 141 10.33 -10.48 3.39
C VAL A 141 10.67 -11.54 2.34
N SER A 142 11.27 -11.20 1.20
CA SER A 142 11.55 -12.18 0.15
C SER A 142 12.51 -13.30 0.58
N HIS A 143 13.51 -12.98 1.40
CA HIS A 143 14.49 -13.97 1.87
C HIS A 143 13.96 -14.93 2.95
N HIS A 144 12.76 -14.72 3.51
CA HIS A 144 12.20 -15.65 4.50
C HIS A 144 11.86 -17.02 3.90
N LYS A 145 11.55 -17.09 2.59
CA LYS A 145 11.14 -18.34 1.92
C LYS A 145 12.31 -19.31 1.67
N SER A 146 13.55 -18.88 1.86
CA SER A 146 14.73 -19.60 1.35
C SER A 146 15.28 -20.70 2.27
N GLN A 147 14.76 -20.92 3.48
CA GLN A 147 15.48 -21.72 4.50
C GLN A 147 15.01 -23.17 4.76
N SER A 148 14.06 -23.73 4.01
CA SER A 148 13.82 -25.19 4.06
C SER A 148 14.05 -25.82 2.69
N ALA A 149 15.24 -26.38 2.50
CA ALA A 149 15.60 -27.19 1.33
C ALA A 149 15.12 -28.65 1.44
N THR A 150 14.56 -29.04 2.59
CA THR A 150 14.26 -30.45 2.92
C THR A 150 12.78 -30.83 2.85
N THR A 151 11.87 -29.87 2.65
CA THR A 151 10.44 -30.14 2.48
C THR A 151 9.94 -29.65 1.12
N LYS A 152 9.11 -30.46 0.44
CA LYS A 152 8.44 -30.06 -0.81
C LYS A 152 7.78 -28.70 -0.61
N ARG A 153 8.19 -27.70 -1.38
CA ARG A 153 7.64 -26.34 -1.29
C ARG A 153 6.13 -26.39 -1.51
N ALA A 154 5.36 -25.88 -0.54
CA ALA A 154 3.92 -25.71 -0.70
C ALA A 154 3.64 -24.81 -1.93
N PRO A 155 2.61 -25.12 -2.72
CA PRO A 155 2.25 -24.30 -3.87
C PRO A 155 1.85 -22.89 -3.44
N ILE A 156 2.18 -21.88 -4.25
CA ILE A 156 1.78 -20.49 -3.98
C ILE A 156 0.26 -20.37 -4.18
N GLU A 157 -0.46 -20.13 -3.07
CA GLU A 157 -1.89 -19.92 -3.07
C GLU A 157 -2.28 -18.65 -3.86
N THR A 158 -3.49 -18.63 -4.44
CA THR A 158 -3.96 -17.53 -5.29
C THR A 158 -3.87 -16.17 -4.60
N TRP A 159 -4.30 -16.06 -3.34
CA TRP A 159 -4.22 -14.80 -2.60
C TRP A 159 -2.78 -14.27 -2.48
N MET A 160 -1.79 -15.17 -2.34
CA MET A 160 -0.39 -14.79 -2.28
C MET A 160 0.07 -14.22 -3.62
N LYS A 161 -0.42 -14.74 -4.75
CA LYS A 161 -0.11 -14.20 -6.08
C LYS A 161 -0.60 -12.76 -6.21
N LEU A 162 -1.81 -12.46 -5.74
CA LEU A 162 -2.32 -11.08 -5.73
C LEU A 162 -1.48 -10.15 -4.85
N VAL A 163 -1.08 -10.60 -3.65
CA VAL A 163 -0.23 -9.81 -2.74
C VAL A 163 1.18 -9.62 -3.34
N ILE A 164 1.75 -10.64 -3.98
CA ILE A 164 3.03 -10.53 -4.69
C ILE A 164 2.91 -9.54 -5.84
N ALA A 165 1.87 -9.65 -6.66
CA ALA A 165 1.60 -8.72 -7.75
C ALA A 165 1.51 -7.28 -7.20
N ALA A 166 0.71 -7.07 -6.14
CA ALA A 166 0.58 -5.78 -5.45
C ALA A 166 1.92 -5.24 -4.93
N THR A 167 2.78 -6.10 -4.40
CA THR A 167 4.10 -5.72 -3.87
C THR A 167 5.04 -5.31 -5.01
N VAL A 168 4.99 -5.99 -6.15
CA VAL A 168 5.78 -5.66 -7.34
C VAL A 168 5.33 -4.33 -7.96
N THR A 169 4.03 -4.12 -8.14
CA THR A 169 3.49 -2.84 -8.62
C THR A 169 3.73 -1.71 -7.63
N PHE A 170 3.75 -1.98 -6.33
CA PHE A 170 4.15 -0.98 -5.33
C PHE A 170 5.62 -0.56 -5.50
N LEU A 171 6.53 -1.52 -5.74
CA LEU A 171 7.92 -1.20 -6.08
C LEU A 171 8.01 -0.34 -7.36
N LEU A 172 7.28 -0.73 -8.41
CA LEU A 172 7.23 0.02 -9.66
C LEU A 172 6.70 1.45 -9.46
N ALA A 173 5.67 1.64 -8.64
CA ALA A 173 5.17 2.97 -8.30
C ALA A 173 6.23 3.80 -7.56
N LEU A 174 6.97 3.21 -6.62
CA LEU A 174 8.06 3.91 -5.92
C LEU A 174 9.22 4.28 -6.85
N THR A 175 9.60 3.38 -7.77
CA THR A 175 10.60 3.67 -8.80
C THR A 175 10.13 4.77 -9.75
N PHE A 176 8.87 4.73 -10.18
CA PHE A 176 8.27 5.79 -10.99
C PHE A 176 8.32 7.13 -10.25
N ASN A 177 7.88 7.16 -8.98
CA ASN A 177 7.98 8.36 -8.14
C ASN A 177 9.42 8.88 -7.99
N GLN A 178 10.41 7.98 -7.88
CA GLN A 178 11.82 8.38 -7.86
C GLN A 178 12.25 9.07 -9.15
N VAL A 179 11.94 8.48 -10.30
CA VAL A 179 12.29 9.04 -11.61
C VAL A 179 11.61 10.39 -11.79
N GLU A 180 10.30 10.46 -11.55
CA GLU A 180 9.52 11.67 -11.73
C GLU A 180 9.97 12.80 -10.83
N THR A 181 10.32 12.53 -9.57
CA THR A 181 10.79 13.60 -8.68
C THR A 181 12.13 14.17 -9.13
N VAL A 182 13.02 13.35 -9.69
CA VAL A 182 14.31 13.80 -10.25
C VAL A 182 14.09 14.63 -11.51
N VAL A 183 13.22 14.18 -12.42
CA VAL A 183 12.86 14.92 -13.64
C VAL A 183 12.17 16.25 -13.30
N LEU A 184 11.24 16.23 -12.36
CA LEU A 184 10.54 17.43 -11.89
C LEU A 184 11.53 18.43 -11.29
N ALA A 185 12.47 17.95 -10.47
CA ALA A 185 13.50 18.77 -9.85
C ALA A 185 14.44 19.45 -10.86
N SER A 186 14.61 18.93 -12.07
CA SER A 186 15.43 19.54 -13.11
C SER A 186 14.65 20.39 -14.12
N THR A 187 13.38 20.07 -14.37
CA THR A 187 12.64 20.65 -15.52
C THR A 187 11.45 21.53 -15.15
N ALA A 188 10.81 21.31 -13.99
CA ALA A 188 9.55 21.99 -13.68
C ALA A 188 9.77 23.32 -12.95
N GLU A 189 8.81 24.24 -13.06
CA GLU A 189 8.81 25.52 -12.33
C GLU A 189 8.22 25.37 -10.91
N HIS A 190 7.33 24.40 -10.71
CA HIS A 190 6.60 24.15 -9.47
C HIS A 190 6.67 22.67 -9.06
N PRO A 191 6.43 22.32 -7.78
CA PRO A 191 6.47 20.95 -7.27
C PRO A 191 5.22 20.14 -7.66
N VAL A 192 4.86 20.13 -8.94
CA VAL A 192 3.63 19.53 -9.45
C VAL A 192 3.95 18.63 -10.63
N ILE A 193 3.69 17.34 -10.48
CA ILE A 193 3.74 16.41 -11.61
C ILE A 193 2.64 16.81 -12.61
N PRO A 194 2.94 16.95 -13.92
CA PRO A 194 1.95 17.30 -14.92
C PRO A 194 0.75 16.36 -14.90
N HIS A 195 -0.45 16.91 -15.07
CA HIS A 195 -1.71 16.19 -14.87
C HIS A 195 -1.83 14.88 -15.67
N TRP A 196 -1.43 14.90 -16.94
CA TRP A 196 -1.50 13.72 -17.81
C TRP A 196 -0.62 12.57 -17.32
N LEU A 197 0.48 12.87 -16.62
CA LEU A 197 1.43 11.90 -16.10
C LEU A 197 1.02 11.45 -14.70
N ASP A 198 0.58 12.40 -13.87
CA ASP A 198 0.03 12.17 -12.55
C ASP A 198 -1.17 11.21 -12.61
N GLN A 199 -2.07 11.37 -13.58
CA GLN A 199 -3.18 10.41 -13.80
C GLN A 199 -2.67 8.98 -14.05
N ARG A 200 -1.67 8.79 -14.93
CA ARG A 200 -1.12 7.45 -15.22
C ARG A 200 -0.47 6.84 -13.98
N TYR A 201 0.26 7.67 -13.24
CA TYR A 201 0.88 7.28 -11.99
C TYR A 201 -0.16 6.87 -10.94
N LEU A 202 -1.26 7.61 -10.79
CA LEU A 202 -2.34 7.29 -9.86
C LEU A 202 -3.02 5.97 -10.19
N PHE A 203 -3.21 5.64 -11.48
CA PHE A 203 -3.72 4.32 -11.87
C PHE A 203 -2.77 3.21 -11.37
N LEU A 204 -1.46 3.34 -11.64
CA LEU A 204 -0.46 2.37 -11.16
C LEU A 204 -0.44 2.28 -9.62
N ALA A 205 -0.37 3.42 -8.93
CA ALA A 205 -0.23 3.49 -7.49
C ALA A 205 -1.48 3.04 -6.74
N ALA A 206 -2.70 3.26 -7.27
CA ALA A 206 -3.95 2.89 -6.61
C ALA A 206 -4.46 1.50 -7.04
N TRP A 207 -4.44 1.19 -8.33
CA TRP A 207 -4.98 -0.09 -8.82
C TRP A 207 -3.94 -1.20 -8.79
N GLY A 208 -2.67 -0.86 -9.02
CA GLY A 208 -1.58 -1.82 -8.94
C GLY A 208 -1.28 -2.24 -7.51
N PHE A 209 -1.29 -1.32 -6.55
CA PHE A 209 -0.88 -1.61 -5.17
C PHE A 209 -2.07 -1.90 -4.23
N PRO A 210 -2.80 -0.90 -3.68
CA PRO A 210 -3.72 -1.15 -2.59
C PRO A 210 -4.93 -1.99 -3.01
N VAL A 211 -5.44 -1.84 -4.24
CA VAL A 211 -6.58 -2.66 -4.72
C VAL A 211 -6.22 -4.14 -4.79
N LEU A 212 -5.11 -4.50 -5.45
CA LEU A 212 -4.66 -5.90 -5.51
C LEU A 212 -4.33 -6.46 -4.12
N ALA A 213 -3.73 -5.66 -3.25
CA ALA A 213 -3.47 -6.05 -1.86
C ALA A 213 -4.77 -6.35 -1.12
N VAL A 214 -5.79 -5.48 -1.23
CA VAL A 214 -7.12 -5.67 -0.63
C VAL A 214 -7.77 -6.95 -1.13
N TRP A 215 -7.76 -7.22 -2.43
CA TRP A 215 -8.32 -8.45 -2.98
C TRP A 215 -7.58 -9.70 -2.45
N GLY A 216 -6.25 -9.66 -2.41
CA GLY A 216 -5.44 -10.74 -1.86
C GLY A 216 -5.73 -10.99 -0.38
N PHE A 217 -5.67 -9.96 0.46
CA PHE A 217 -5.97 -10.08 1.88
C PHE A 217 -7.41 -10.55 2.13
N ASN A 218 -8.39 -10.00 1.41
CA ASN A 218 -9.78 -10.42 1.56
C ASN A 218 -9.99 -11.87 1.14
N ALA A 219 -9.28 -12.36 0.12
CA ALA A 219 -9.36 -13.75 -0.29
C ALA A 219 -8.89 -14.72 0.81
N ARG A 220 -7.94 -14.28 1.65
CA ARG A 220 -7.46 -15.07 2.80
C ARG A 220 -8.34 -14.92 4.04
N TRP A 221 -8.77 -13.69 4.34
CA TRP A 221 -9.31 -13.34 5.65
C TRP A 221 -10.83 -13.30 5.72
N LEU A 222 -11.55 -12.88 4.68
CA LEU A 222 -13.01 -12.83 4.72
C LEU A 222 -13.66 -14.20 4.99
N PRO A 223 -13.22 -15.32 4.38
CA PRO A 223 -13.76 -16.64 4.70
C PRO A 223 -13.56 -17.03 6.16
N VAL A 224 -12.44 -16.61 6.76
CA VAL A 224 -12.09 -16.91 8.15
C VAL A 224 -12.93 -16.09 9.12
N PHE A 225 -13.08 -14.79 8.88
CA PHE A 225 -13.77 -13.88 9.80
C PHE A 225 -15.29 -13.95 9.67
N LEU A 226 -15.81 -14.06 8.45
CA LEU A 226 -17.24 -14.03 8.18
C LEU A 226 -17.84 -15.42 7.90
N GLY A 227 -17.02 -16.48 7.97
CA GLY A 227 -17.48 -17.85 7.71
C GLY A 227 -17.95 -18.08 6.27
N LEU A 228 -17.49 -17.26 5.32
CA LEU A 228 -17.86 -17.35 3.91
C LEU A 228 -17.24 -18.57 3.22
N ARG A 229 -17.72 -18.87 2.01
CA ARG A 229 -17.10 -19.88 1.14
C ARG A 229 -15.70 -19.43 0.72
N GLU A 230 -14.82 -20.39 0.44
CA GLU A 230 -13.54 -20.11 -0.22
C GLU A 230 -13.73 -19.38 -1.56
N PRO A 231 -12.94 -18.33 -1.84
CA PRO A 231 -13.01 -17.58 -3.07
C PRO A 231 -12.66 -18.41 -4.32
N SER A 232 -13.23 -18.02 -5.46
CA SER A 232 -12.89 -18.62 -6.75
C SER A 232 -11.47 -18.25 -7.17
N SER A 233 -10.56 -19.23 -7.21
CA SER A 233 -9.19 -18.99 -7.67
C SER A 233 -9.11 -18.55 -9.13
N ARG A 234 -9.90 -19.16 -10.02
CA ARG A 234 -9.91 -18.78 -11.45
C ARG A 234 -10.42 -17.35 -11.64
N GLY A 235 -11.49 -16.99 -10.94
CA GLY A 235 -12.07 -15.65 -11.06
C GLY A 235 -11.18 -14.55 -10.47
N LEU A 236 -10.47 -14.83 -9.37
CA LEU A 236 -9.47 -13.90 -8.82
C LEU A 236 -8.26 -13.72 -9.75
N LEU A 237 -7.81 -14.78 -10.43
CA LEU A 237 -6.76 -14.67 -11.44
C LEU A 237 -7.23 -13.86 -12.65
N ALA A 238 -8.45 -14.09 -13.13
CA ALA A 238 -9.04 -13.30 -14.21
C ALA A 238 -9.19 -11.82 -13.82
N ALA A 239 -9.58 -11.52 -12.58
CA ALA A 239 -9.61 -10.14 -12.05
C ALA A 239 -8.21 -9.50 -12.04
N MET A 240 -7.19 -10.25 -11.62
CA MET A 240 -5.81 -9.78 -11.61
C MET A 240 -5.29 -9.52 -13.04
N GLU A 241 -5.58 -10.40 -13.99
CA GLU A 241 -5.22 -10.22 -15.41
C GLU A 241 -5.92 -9.01 -16.03
N ALA A 242 -7.24 -8.87 -15.82
CA ALA A 242 -7.99 -7.71 -16.28
C ALA A 242 -7.44 -6.40 -15.67
N SER A 243 -7.07 -6.42 -14.39
CA SER A 243 -6.42 -5.28 -13.73
C SER A 243 -5.07 -4.95 -14.35
N ALA A 244 -4.23 -5.95 -14.63
CA ALA A 244 -2.94 -5.76 -15.29
C ALA A 244 -3.10 -5.15 -16.69
N CYS A 245 -4.07 -5.62 -17.49
CA CYS A 245 -4.40 -5.02 -18.78
C CYS A 245 -4.89 -3.57 -18.65
N GLY A 246 -5.72 -3.29 -17.64
CA GLY A 246 -6.19 -1.93 -17.33
C GLY A 246 -5.05 -0.98 -16.95
N LEU A 247 -4.12 -1.45 -16.13
CA LEU A 247 -2.91 -0.71 -15.76
C LEU A 247 -2.02 -0.44 -16.97
N ALA A 248 -1.80 -1.43 -17.83
CA ALA A 248 -1.04 -1.26 -19.05
C ALA A 248 -1.70 -0.20 -19.96
N ALA A 249 -3.01 -0.31 -20.20
CA ALA A 249 -3.76 0.68 -20.96
C ALA A 249 -3.63 2.10 -20.37
N ALA A 250 -3.70 2.22 -19.04
CA ALA A 250 -3.54 3.51 -18.36
C ALA A 250 -2.13 4.10 -18.57
N LEU A 251 -1.07 3.28 -18.45
CA LEU A 251 0.32 3.71 -18.66
C LEU A 251 0.56 4.21 -20.09
N PHE A 252 -0.10 3.62 -21.09
CA PHE A 252 -0.08 4.09 -22.48
C PHE A 252 -1.02 5.28 -22.75
N GLY A 253 -1.78 5.75 -21.75
CA GLY A 253 -2.68 6.90 -21.87
C GLY A 253 -4.09 6.58 -22.35
N HIS A 254 -4.44 5.30 -22.52
CA HIS A 254 -5.79 4.86 -22.89
C HIS A 254 -6.72 4.78 -21.66
N LEU A 255 -6.98 5.92 -21.03
CA LEU A 255 -7.66 5.97 -19.72
C LEU A 255 -9.10 5.42 -19.74
N GLN A 256 -9.85 5.62 -20.83
CA GLN A 256 -11.21 5.07 -20.94
C GLN A 256 -11.22 3.54 -20.97
N ILE A 257 -10.31 2.95 -21.75
CA ILE A 257 -10.13 1.49 -21.83
C ILE A 257 -9.67 0.96 -20.46
N ALA A 258 -8.73 1.65 -19.83
CA ALA A 258 -8.26 1.31 -18.49
C ALA A 258 -9.41 1.28 -17.48
N THR A 259 -10.25 2.32 -17.44
CA THR A 259 -11.40 2.39 -16.53
C THR A 259 -12.38 1.23 -16.77
N LEU A 260 -12.68 0.90 -18.03
CA LEU A 260 -13.57 -0.23 -18.35
C LEU A 260 -12.97 -1.56 -17.87
N LEU A 261 -11.69 -1.81 -18.13
CA LEU A 261 -11.00 -3.02 -17.71
C LEU A 261 -10.91 -3.14 -16.18
N LEU A 262 -10.67 -2.04 -15.47
CA LEU A 262 -10.62 -2.01 -14.00
C LEU A 262 -12.00 -2.17 -13.37
N LEU A 263 -13.06 -1.69 -14.03
CA LEU A 263 -14.44 -1.98 -13.64
C LEU A 263 -14.74 -3.48 -13.77
N ILE A 264 -14.40 -4.08 -14.90
CA ILE A 264 -14.55 -5.54 -15.12
C ILE A 264 -13.75 -6.32 -14.07
N ALA A 265 -12.49 -5.93 -13.82
CA ALA A 265 -11.65 -6.54 -12.79
C ALA A 265 -12.30 -6.47 -11.40
N SER A 266 -12.90 -5.33 -11.05
CA SER A 266 -13.60 -5.14 -9.78
C SER A 266 -14.82 -6.04 -9.65
N ILE A 267 -15.64 -6.16 -10.70
CA ILE A 267 -16.81 -7.04 -10.73
C ILE A 267 -16.36 -8.50 -10.54
N LEU A 268 -15.35 -8.93 -11.30
CA LEU A 268 -14.78 -10.28 -11.18
C LEU A 268 -14.25 -10.56 -9.77
N ALA A 269 -13.54 -9.61 -9.16
CA ALA A 269 -13.02 -9.74 -7.80
C ALA A 269 -14.15 -9.86 -6.77
N ILE A 270 -15.16 -8.98 -6.82
CA ILE A 270 -16.30 -8.99 -5.88
C ILE A 270 -17.05 -10.33 -5.95
N VAL A 271 -17.38 -10.78 -7.17
CA VAL A 271 -18.07 -12.06 -7.39
C VAL A 271 -17.21 -13.22 -6.90
N SER A 272 -15.90 -13.19 -7.18
CA SER A 272 -14.99 -14.28 -6.82
C SER A 272 -14.72 -14.36 -5.32
N LEU A 273 -14.68 -13.23 -4.62
CA LEU A 273 -14.56 -13.14 -3.17
C LEU A 273 -15.84 -13.60 -2.46
N GLY A 274 -17.00 -13.54 -3.13
CA GLY A 274 -18.27 -13.97 -2.55
C GLY A 274 -18.70 -13.12 -1.35
N VAL A 275 -18.39 -11.81 -1.38
CA VAL A 275 -18.62 -10.88 -0.25
C VAL A 275 -20.07 -10.87 0.22
N PHE A 276 -21.02 -11.04 -0.71
CA PHE A 276 -22.46 -11.07 -0.43
C PHE A 276 -23.03 -12.50 -0.31
N GLY A 277 -22.16 -13.51 -0.24
CA GLY A 277 -22.56 -14.91 -0.08
C GLY A 277 -23.13 -15.19 1.31
N ARG A 278 -24.02 -16.17 1.42
CA ARG A 278 -24.48 -16.65 2.72
C ARG A 278 -23.32 -17.31 3.49
N PRO A 279 -23.08 -16.93 4.76
CA PRO A 279 -22.09 -17.60 5.61
C PRO A 279 -22.37 -19.09 5.72
N LYS A 280 -21.33 -19.91 5.61
CA LYS A 280 -21.37 -21.37 5.85
C LYS A 280 -21.10 -21.72 7.31
N LYS A 281 -20.50 -20.79 8.06
CA LYS A 281 -20.09 -20.93 9.45
C LYS A 281 -20.38 -19.62 10.18
N PRO A 282 -20.58 -19.64 11.51
CA PRO A 282 -20.69 -18.40 12.27
C PRO A 282 -19.43 -17.55 12.12
N ALA A 283 -19.61 -16.24 12.19
CA ALA A 283 -18.49 -15.30 12.20
C ALA A 283 -17.59 -15.55 13.42
N LYS A 284 -16.29 -15.31 13.26
CA LYS A 284 -15.34 -15.45 14.35
C LYS A 284 -15.49 -14.27 15.33
N THR A 285 -16.07 -14.52 16.50
CA THR A 285 -16.25 -13.53 17.58
C THR A 285 -15.19 -13.62 18.68
N LEU A 286 -14.34 -14.65 18.66
CA LEU A 286 -13.27 -14.83 19.66
C LEU A 286 -12.27 -13.65 19.61
N GLY A 287 -12.15 -12.92 20.72
CA GLY A 287 -11.29 -11.75 20.84
C GLY A 287 -11.94 -10.42 20.47
N VAL A 288 -13.24 -10.40 20.14
CA VAL A 288 -14.03 -9.17 20.05
C VAL A 288 -14.23 -8.61 21.45
N SER A 289 -14.03 -7.29 21.62
CA SER A 289 -14.25 -6.61 22.90
C SER A 289 -15.68 -6.80 23.38
N THR A 290 -15.85 -7.02 24.70
CA THR A 290 -17.16 -7.12 25.35
C THR A 290 -17.99 -5.84 25.25
N SER A 291 -17.38 -4.73 24.82
CA SER A 291 -18.08 -3.47 24.54
C SER A 291 -18.92 -3.50 23.26
N PHE A 292 -18.76 -4.49 22.39
CA PHE A 292 -19.59 -4.64 21.19
C PHE A 292 -20.83 -5.49 21.48
N PRO A 293 -22.01 -5.11 20.97
CA PRO A 293 -23.22 -5.91 21.12
C PRO A 293 -23.06 -7.28 20.46
N ALA A 294 -23.63 -8.30 21.13
CA ALA A 294 -23.61 -9.70 20.69
C ALA A 294 -24.52 -9.95 19.48
#